data_AF-A0A7J7QMJ4-F1
#
_entry.id   AF-A0A7J7QMJ4-F1
#
_cell.length_a   1.000
_cell.length_b   1.000
_cell.length_c   1.000
_cell.angle_alpha   90.00
_cell.angle_beta   90.00
_cell.angle_gamma   90.00
#
_symmetry.space_group_name_H-M   'P 1'
#
loop_
_entity.id
_entity.type
_entity.pdbx_description
1 polymer ?
#
loop_
_entity_poly.entity_id
_entity_poly.type
_entity_poly.pdbx_seq_one_letter_code
_entity_poly.pdbx_strand_id
1 'polypeptide(L)'
;MHQCIAACLKRMPWHVCSSSNTLATVPRRHLAVLVSSSSNGVSSAPVCPQEPGPEDCCQSGCEHCVWEVYNQELKHYLQYTQQQGHPDQQVAAGKKASKQQVVAASLDAFEQLERQLQQRRQQQHQQQQQQP
;
A
#
# COMPACT_ATOMS: atom_id res chain seq x y z
N MET A 1 -36.08 -70.83 9.31
CA MET A 1 -36.90 -70.44 10.48
C MET A 1 -36.38 -69.12 11.02
N HIS A 2 -37.26 -68.12 11.09
CA HIS A 2 -37.16 -66.81 11.78
C HIS A 2 -36.06 -65.83 11.30
N GLN A 3 -36.37 -64.72 10.59
CA GLN A 3 -36.97 -63.43 11.05
C GLN A 3 -36.05 -62.76 12.11
N CYS A 4 -35.58 -61.51 12.02
CA CYS A 4 -36.25 -60.22 11.78
C CYS A 4 -35.22 -59.19 11.24
N ILE A 5 -35.45 -58.54 10.09
CA ILE A 5 -36.11 -57.22 9.87
C ILE A 5 -35.28 -55.97 10.28
N ALA A 6 -34.91 -55.23 9.23
CA ALA A 6 -34.74 -53.78 9.10
C ALA A 6 -33.51 -53.08 9.72
N ALA A 7 -32.48 -52.98 8.89
CA ALA A 7 -31.62 -51.81 8.80
C ALA A 7 -32.41 -50.57 8.34
N CYS A 8 -32.18 -49.41 8.94
CA CYS A 8 -32.20 -48.15 8.20
C CYS A 8 -31.31 -47.11 8.88
N LEU A 9 -30.12 -46.94 8.30
CA LEU A 9 -29.16 -45.90 8.62
C LEU A 9 -29.81 -44.52 8.47
N LYS A 10 -29.58 -43.60 9.43
CA LYS A 10 -29.12 -42.21 9.18
C LYS A 10 -29.09 -41.35 10.45
N ARG A 11 -27.90 -40.75 10.69
CA ARG A 11 -27.68 -39.30 10.86
C ARG A 11 -27.88 -38.66 12.26
N MET A 12 -26.72 -38.42 12.91
CA MET A 12 -26.34 -37.14 13.57
C MET A 12 -26.93 -36.82 14.98
N PRO A 13 -26.26 -35.95 15.78
CA PRO A 13 -25.66 -36.37 17.05
C PRO A 13 -26.29 -35.76 18.31
N TRP A 14 -26.24 -36.53 19.40
CA TRP A 14 -25.99 -36.14 20.80
C TRP A 14 -26.34 -34.70 21.19
N HIS A 15 -27.55 -34.51 21.72
CA HIS A 15 -27.82 -33.48 22.72
C HIS A 15 -27.93 -34.12 24.11
N VAL A 16 -27.81 -33.26 25.13
CA VAL A 16 -28.02 -33.44 26.59
C VAL A 16 -26.77 -33.89 27.37
N CYS A 17 -26.41 -33.32 28.52
CA CYS A 17 -26.86 -32.14 29.28
C CYS A 17 -25.85 -31.95 30.43
N SER A 18 -25.36 -30.75 30.72
CA SER A 18 -24.82 -30.50 32.07
C SER A 18 -24.87 -29.02 32.49
N SER A 19 -25.72 -28.82 33.49
CA SER A 19 -25.54 -27.93 34.64
C SER A 19 -25.56 -26.42 34.43
N SER A 20 -26.79 -25.93 34.48
CA SER A 20 -27.26 -24.63 34.97
C SER A 20 -26.25 -23.79 35.76
N ASN A 21 -25.97 -22.58 35.26
CA ASN A 21 -25.54 -21.47 36.10
C ASN A 21 -26.38 -20.23 35.81
N THR A 22 -27.36 -20.02 36.68
CA THR A 22 -27.96 -18.76 37.14
C THR A 22 -27.94 -17.56 36.16
N LEU A 23 -29.00 -17.46 35.34
CA LEU A 23 -29.35 -16.21 34.65
C LEU A 23 -29.90 -15.21 35.68
N ALA A 24 -29.10 -14.22 36.07
CA ALA A 24 -29.59 -13.01 36.68
C ALA A 24 -30.21 -12.11 35.59
N THR A 25 -31.54 -12.08 35.59
CA THR A 25 -32.40 -11.21 34.76
C THR A 25 -32.11 -9.74 35.03
N VAL A 26 -31.61 -9.01 34.02
CA VAL A 26 -31.68 -7.53 33.99
C VAL A 26 -32.43 -7.13 32.72
N PRO A 27 -33.65 -6.57 32.81
CA PRO A 27 -34.35 -6.06 31.64
C PRO A 27 -33.98 -4.60 31.45
N ARG A 28 -32.94 -4.32 30.67
CA ARG A 28 -32.62 -2.94 30.28
C ARG A 28 -33.05 -2.71 28.84
N ARG A 29 -34.29 -2.21 28.74
CA ARG A 29 -34.96 -1.62 27.59
C ARG A 29 -33.99 -1.14 26.51
N HIS A 30 -34.15 -1.68 25.30
CA HIS A 30 -33.53 -1.18 24.08
C HIS A 30 -33.93 0.30 23.89
N LEU A 31 -33.05 1.23 24.27
CA LEU A 31 -33.08 2.58 23.73
C LEU A 31 -32.28 2.51 22.43
N ALA A 32 -32.99 2.46 21.30
CA ALA A 32 -32.39 2.69 20.00
C ALA A 32 -31.80 4.11 20.00
N VAL A 33 -30.50 4.22 20.30
CA VAL A 33 -29.73 5.43 20.02
C VAL A 33 -29.63 5.50 18.51
N LEU A 34 -30.47 6.36 17.95
CA LEU A 34 -30.35 6.85 16.59
C LEU A 34 -29.04 7.64 16.54
N VAL A 35 -27.93 6.97 16.23
CA VAL A 35 -26.69 7.66 15.89
C VAL A 35 -26.93 8.35 14.55
N SER A 36 -27.37 9.60 14.64
CA SER A 36 -27.44 10.52 13.51
C SER A 36 -26.02 10.80 13.05
N SER A 37 -25.51 9.97 12.16
CA SER A 37 -24.24 10.17 11.47
C SER A 37 -24.40 11.34 10.49
N SER A 38 -24.31 12.57 11.00
CA SER A 38 -24.21 13.77 10.18
C SER A 38 -22.82 13.82 9.54
N SER A 39 -22.66 13.14 8.41
CA SER A 39 -21.53 13.39 7.51
C SER A 39 -21.71 14.76 6.88
N ASN A 40 -21.14 15.79 7.51
CA ASN A 40 -20.96 17.09 6.89
C ASN A 40 -20.06 16.93 5.67
N GLY A 41 -20.68 16.85 4.49
CA GLY A 41 -20.01 16.95 3.20
C GLY A 41 -19.54 18.37 2.97
N VAL A 42 -18.40 18.73 3.58
CA VAL A 42 -17.59 19.82 3.05
C VAL A 42 -16.82 19.26 1.87
N SER A 43 -17.30 19.53 0.65
CA SER A 43 -16.58 19.19 -0.59
C SER A 43 -15.38 20.13 -0.78
N SER A 44 -14.41 20.04 0.11
CA SER A 44 -13.05 20.46 -0.16
C SER A 44 -12.37 19.38 -1.00
N ALA A 45 -11.70 19.77 -2.08
CA ALA A 45 -10.86 18.85 -2.84
C ALA A 45 -9.93 18.07 -1.88
N PRO A 46 -9.74 16.75 -2.08
CA PRO A 46 -8.85 15.97 -1.23
C PRO A 46 -7.42 16.55 -1.34
N VAL A 47 -6.83 16.83 -0.18
CA VAL A 47 -5.43 17.26 -0.07
C VAL A 47 -4.53 16.03 -0.17
N CYS A 48 -3.31 16.20 -0.70
CA CYS A 48 -2.33 15.13 -0.74
C CYS A 48 -2.01 14.65 0.69
N PRO A 49 -2.07 13.33 0.98
CA PRO A 49 -1.76 12.82 2.31
C PRO A 49 -0.27 13.04 2.63
N GLN A 50 0.02 13.32 3.90
CA GLN A 50 1.37 13.47 4.42
C GLN A 50 1.99 12.08 4.68
N GLU A 51 3.25 11.90 4.31
CA GLU A 51 3.98 10.66 4.61
C GLU A 51 4.19 10.52 6.13
N PRO A 52 3.92 9.34 6.73
CA PRO A 52 4.18 9.10 8.15
C PRO A 52 5.68 9.05 8.46
N GLY A 53 6.07 9.47 9.67
CA GLY A 53 7.44 9.36 10.11
C GLY A 53 7.86 7.90 10.38
N PRO A 54 9.17 7.60 10.42
CA PRO A 54 9.66 6.28 10.80
C PRO A 54 9.27 5.91 12.24
N GLU A 55 9.06 6.88 13.13
CA GLU A 55 8.59 6.65 14.50
C GLU A 55 7.10 6.32 14.62
N ASP A 56 6.28 6.71 13.63
CA ASP A 56 4.85 6.37 13.59
C ASP A 56 4.62 4.90 13.24
N CYS A 57 5.62 4.25 12.63
CA CYS A 57 5.59 2.83 12.34
C CYS A 57 5.99 2.02 13.57
N CYS A 58 5.04 1.30 14.16
CA CYS A 58 5.27 0.43 15.32
C CYS A 58 6.23 -0.75 15.04
N GLN A 59 6.54 -1.07 13.77
CA GLN A 59 7.49 -2.11 13.32
C GLN A 59 7.24 -3.54 13.87
N SER A 60 6.15 -3.75 14.61
CA SER A 60 5.85 -4.99 15.32
C SER A 60 4.68 -5.77 14.70
N GLY A 61 4.19 -5.33 13.53
CA GLY A 61 3.08 -5.97 12.83
C GLY A 61 1.72 -5.74 13.46
N CYS A 62 1.38 -4.49 13.78
CA CYS A 62 0.05 -4.14 14.30
C CYS A 62 -1.07 -4.45 13.29
N GLU A 63 -2.28 -4.68 13.81
CA GLU A 63 -3.49 -4.91 13.00
C GLU A 63 -3.80 -3.74 12.06
N HIS A 64 -3.50 -2.51 12.47
CA HIS A 64 -3.67 -1.31 11.65
C HIS A 64 -2.30 -0.66 11.38
N CYS A 65 -1.83 -0.76 10.13
CA CYS A 65 -0.55 -0.21 9.73
C CYS A 65 -0.73 1.24 9.25
N VAL A 66 0.04 2.18 9.80
CA VAL A 66 0.01 3.58 9.36
C VAL A 66 0.30 3.73 7.86
N TRP A 67 1.18 2.89 7.32
CA TRP A 67 1.48 2.84 5.89
C TRP A 67 0.30 2.34 5.07
N GLU A 68 -0.54 1.47 5.61
CA GLU A 68 -1.74 1.01 4.91
C GLU A 68 -2.77 2.12 4.78
N VAL A 69 -3.02 2.88 5.86
CA VAL A 69 -3.91 4.05 5.85
C VAL A 69 -3.40 5.10 4.87
N TYR A 70 -2.12 5.47 4.97
CA TYR A 70 -1.49 6.42 4.05
C TYR A 70 -1.65 5.98 2.58
N ASN A 71 -1.38 4.71 2.28
CA ASN A 71 -1.49 4.19 0.92
C ASN A 71 -2.93 4.19 0.41
N GLN A 72 -3.93 3.95 1.28
CA GLN A 72 -5.34 4.03 0.91
C GLN A 72 -5.75 5.46 0.58
N GLU A 73 -5.37 6.43 1.42
CA GLU A 73 -5.62 7.85 1.19
C GLU A 73 -4.92 8.35 -0.08
N LEU A 74 -3.68 7.92 -0.29
CA LEU A 74 -2.90 8.26 -1.48
C LEU A 74 -3.57 7.72 -2.75
N LYS A 75 -4.09 6.48 -2.74
CA LYS A 75 -4.85 5.93 -3.87
C LYS A 75 -6.10 6.76 -4.17
N HIS A 76 -6.86 7.15 -3.14
CA HIS A 76 -8.04 8.00 -3.30
C HIS A 76 -7.69 9.36 -3.90
N TYR A 77 -6.62 9.99 -3.41
CA TYR A 77 -6.11 11.25 -3.93
C TYR A 77 -5.64 11.13 -5.39
N LEU A 78 -4.88 10.09 -5.74
CA LEU A 78 -4.44 9.82 -7.11
C LEU A 78 -5.62 9.56 -8.05
N GLN A 79 -6.66 8.87 -7.58
CA GLN A 79 -7.86 8.65 -8.37
C GLN A 79 -8.61 9.96 -8.62
N TYR A 80 -8.71 10.83 -7.61
CA TYR A 80 -9.33 12.15 -7.74
C TYR A 80 -8.56 13.03 -8.73
N THR A 81 -7.24 13.15 -8.58
CA THR A 81 -6.40 13.99 -9.46
C THR A 81 -6.42 13.53 -10.91
N GLN A 82 -6.45 12.21 -11.16
CA GLN A 82 -6.59 11.67 -12.52
C GLN A 82 -7.94 12.01 -13.16
N GLN A 83 -9.04 12.00 -12.39
CA GLN A 83 -10.37 12.37 -12.90
C GLN A 83 -10.51 13.87 -13.14
N GLN A 84 -9.82 14.70 -12.35
CA GLN A 84 -9.95 16.16 -12.40
C GLN A 84 -8.97 16.81 -13.37
N GLY A 85 -8.01 16.09 -13.95
CA GLY A 85 -7.07 16.65 -14.95
C GLY A 85 -6.14 17.75 -14.41
N HIS A 86 -6.14 17.99 -13.09
CA HIS A 86 -5.31 18.99 -12.42
C HIS A 86 -4.17 18.30 -11.66
N PRO A 87 -2.93 18.33 -12.17
CA PRO A 87 -1.75 17.94 -11.40
C PRO A 87 -1.31 19.15 -10.55
N ASP A 88 -1.67 19.17 -9.27
CA ASP A 88 -1.24 20.22 -8.34
C ASP A 88 -1.17 19.59 -6.93
N GLN A 89 -0.19 19.81 -6.08
CA GLN A 89 1.12 20.46 -6.10
C GLN A 89 1.73 19.97 -4.78
N GLN A 90 2.91 19.35 -4.85
CA GLN A 90 3.99 19.34 -3.84
C GLN A 90 4.78 18.05 -3.96
N VAL A 91 5.79 18.14 -4.79
CA VAL A 91 6.91 17.21 -4.88
C VAL A 91 8.08 18.14 -4.71
N ALA A 92 8.59 18.14 -3.49
CA ALA A 92 9.58 19.05 -2.95
C ALA A 92 10.76 19.25 -3.92
N ALA A 93 11.19 20.51 -4.03
CA ALA A 93 12.53 20.97 -4.42
C ALA A 93 13.40 19.98 -5.22
N GLY A 94 12.98 19.66 -6.44
CA GLY A 94 13.78 18.95 -7.43
C GLY A 94 13.12 19.16 -8.78
N LYS A 95 13.76 19.93 -9.66
CA LYS A 95 13.26 20.17 -11.03
C LYS A 95 12.88 18.82 -11.63
N LYS A 96 11.58 18.57 -11.87
CA LYS A 96 11.11 17.34 -12.50
C LYS A 96 11.54 17.33 -13.96
N ALA A 97 12.77 16.92 -14.20
CA ALA A 97 13.17 16.46 -15.53
C ALA A 97 12.30 15.25 -15.85
N SER A 98 11.66 15.27 -17.01
CA SER A 98 10.86 14.13 -17.47
C SER A 98 11.74 12.89 -17.52
N LYS A 99 11.17 11.70 -17.27
CA LYS A 99 11.89 10.42 -17.33
C LYS A 99 12.75 10.29 -18.61
N GLN A 100 12.22 10.77 -19.73
CA GLN A 100 12.92 10.82 -21.01
C GLN A 100 14.18 11.72 -20.99
N GLN A 101 14.11 12.88 -20.34
CA GLN A 101 15.23 13.84 -20.26
C GLN A 101 16.36 13.32 -19.36
N VAL A 102 16.02 12.65 -18.25
CA VAL A 102 17.01 12.04 -17.36
C VAL A 102 17.75 10.91 -18.07
N VAL A 103 17.02 10.08 -18.83
CA VAL A 103 17.61 9.01 -19.63
C VAL A 103 18.50 9.59 -20.75
N ALA A 104 18.03 10.61 -21.46
CA ALA A 104 18.82 11.27 -22.51
C ALA A 104 20.13 11.86 -21.97
N ALA A 105 20.07 12.64 -20.89
CA ALA A 105 21.26 13.23 -20.27
C ALA A 105 22.25 12.15 -19.77
N SER A 106 21.74 11.01 -19.30
CA SER A 106 22.59 9.90 -18.87
C SER A 106 23.29 9.20 -20.04
N LEU A 107 22.59 9.02 -21.17
CA LEU A 107 23.18 8.42 -22.38
C LEU A 107 24.21 9.35 -23.03
N ASP A 108 23.91 10.66 -23.10
CA ASP A 108 24.85 11.66 -23.62
C ASP A 108 26.14 11.70 -22.79
N ALA A 109 26.02 11.63 -21.46
CA ALA A 109 27.16 11.59 -20.55
C ALA A 109 28.03 10.34 -20.77
N PHE A 110 27.42 9.19 -21.04
CA PHE A 110 28.15 7.96 -21.32
C PHE A 110 28.93 8.04 -22.65
N GLU A 111 28.29 8.55 -23.71
CA GLU A 111 28.92 8.70 -25.02
C GLU A 111 30.13 9.66 -24.97
N GLN A 112 30.05 10.71 -24.15
CA GLN A 112 31.17 11.62 -23.89
C GLN A 112 32.34 10.90 -23.20
N LEU A 113 32.06 10.06 -22.20
CA LEU A 113 33.09 9.31 -21.48
C LEU A 113 33.83 8.33 -22.41
N GLU A 114 33.13 7.63 -23.29
CA GLU A 114 33.75 6.69 -24.23
C GLU A 114 34.74 7.39 -25.17
N ARG A 115 34.35 8.54 -25.72
CA ARG A 115 35.24 9.39 -26.55
C ARG A 115 36.49 9.81 -25.78
N GLN A 116 36.33 10.25 -24.53
CA GLN A 116 37.46 10.64 -23.69
C GLN A 116 38.44 9.48 -23.46
N LEU A 117 37.93 8.27 -23.22
CA LEU A 117 38.76 7.08 -23.01
C LEU A 117 39.48 6.64 -24.29
N GLN A 118 38.83 6.73 -25.45
CA GLN A 118 39.46 6.44 -26.74
C GLN A 118 40.63 7.40 -27.03
N GLN A 119 40.46 8.70 -26.75
CA GLN A 119 41.52 9.69 -26.90
C GLN A 119 42.72 9.40 -25.99
N ARG A 120 42.48 9.10 -24.71
CA ARG A 120 43.55 8.74 -23.77
C ARG A 120 44.31 7.49 -24.23
N ARG A 121 43.61 6.49 -24.74
CA ARG A 121 44.24 5.28 -25.29
C ARG A 121 45.17 5.62 -26.45
N GLN A 122 44.74 6.47 -27.39
CA GLN A 122 45.58 6.89 -28.52
C GLN A 122 46.83 7.63 -28.07
N GLN A 123 46.70 8.53 -27.08
CA GLN A 123 47.84 9.25 -26.51
C GLN A 123 48.87 8.29 -25.89
N GLN A 124 48.42 7.27 -25.17
CA GLN A 124 49.31 6.24 -24.59
C GLN A 124 50.07 5.47 -25.67
N HIS A 125 49.42 5.11 -26.78
CA HIS A 125 50.09 4.41 -27.90
C HIS A 125 51.16 5.29 -28.56
N GLN A 126 50.89 6.59 -28.74
CA GLN A 126 51.89 7.52 -29.28
C GLN A 126 53.09 7.68 -28.34
N GLN A 127 52.85 7.77 -27.02
CA GLN A 127 53.94 7.84 -26.04
C GLN A 127 54.81 6.59 -26.03
N GLN A 128 54.20 5.41 -26.22
CA GLN A 128 54.93 4.14 -26.27
C GLN A 128 55.77 4.00 -27.55
N GLN A 129 55.32 4.55 -28.68
CA GLN A 129 56.09 4.59 -29.93
C GLN A 129 57.24 5.61 -29.91
N GLN A 130 57.18 6.60 -29.03
CA GLN A 130 58.21 7.64 -28.89
C GLN A 130 59.27 7.32 -27.82
N GLN A 131 59.17 6.17 -27.13
CA GLN A 131 60.24 5.70 -26.26
C GLN A 131 61.29 4.95 -27.10
N PRO A 132 62.54 5.46 -27.18
CA PRO A 132 63.62 4.85 -27.96
C PRO A 132 64.16 3.57 -27.32
#